data_AF-A0A813FDR6-F1
#
_entry.id   AF-A0A813FDR6-F1
#
_cell.length_a   1.000
_cell.length_b   1.000
_cell.length_c   1.000
_cell.angle_alpha   90.00
_cell.angle_beta   90.00
_cell.angle_gamma   90.00
#
_symmetry.space_group_name_H-M   'P 1'
#
loop_
_entity.id
_entity.type
_entity.pdbx_description
1 polymer ?
#
loop_
_entity_poly.entity_id
_entity_poly.type
_entity_poly.pdbx_seq_one_letter_code
_entity_poly.pdbx_strand_id
1 'polypeptide(L)'
;MALEETEAPSAPAPLSDADRGLALLACRSAILRKWSSGFEEIGALVNSTLDAASAADGKSEAGMDYNKAARVLAERQMAACSREVTAADVQAHKAGGLSEAAVERLLGGTALGFQLTEEDQKAYDKAFSEEIVSSEAPSIMGVQVHRVPLWLQILYMVAVIAAISYVVLLVVRQLTQRDKEKAERAEKARKEKEGKKRS
;
A
#
# COMPACT_ATOMS: atom_id res chain seq x y z
N MET A 1 21.15 -43.73 30.40
CA MET A 1 21.41 -43.06 29.11
C MET A 1 20.25 -43.41 28.20
N ALA A 2 19.22 -42.56 28.17
CA ALA A 2 18.12 -42.69 27.24
C ALA A 2 18.57 -42.05 25.93
N LEU A 3 18.46 -42.80 24.82
CA LEU A 3 18.74 -42.31 23.49
C LEU A 3 17.58 -41.40 23.08
N GLU A 4 17.85 -40.11 22.91
CA GLU A 4 16.96 -39.18 22.23
C GLU A 4 16.82 -39.65 20.78
N GLU A 5 15.63 -40.13 20.41
CA GLU A 5 15.22 -40.22 19.01
C GLU A 5 15.11 -38.80 18.47
N THR A 6 16.13 -38.35 17.75
CA THR A 6 16.04 -37.19 16.85
C THR A 6 15.03 -37.54 15.75
N GLU A 7 13.78 -37.15 15.96
CA GLU A 7 12.71 -37.16 14.98
C GLU A 7 13.13 -36.27 13.80
N ALA A 8 13.40 -36.90 12.65
CA ALA A 8 13.71 -36.19 11.42
C ALA A 8 12.51 -35.30 11.05
N PRO A 9 12.71 -34.04 10.60
CA PRO A 9 11.61 -33.17 10.24
C PRO A 9 10.84 -33.81 9.09
N SER A 10 9.63 -34.28 9.40
CA SER A 10 8.69 -34.84 8.43
C SER A 10 8.54 -33.86 7.27
N ALA A 11 8.81 -34.32 6.05
CA ALA A 11 8.56 -33.54 4.85
C ALA A 11 7.14 -32.95 4.93
N PRO A 12 6.96 -31.64 4.64
CA PRO A 12 5.67 -30.99 4.78
C PRO A 12 4.63 -31.74 3.96
N ALA A 13 3.51 -32.09 4.60
CA ALA A 13 2.41 -32.78 3.93
C ALA A 13 2.00 -31.99 2.67
N PRO A 14 1.79 -32.65 1.52
CA PRO A 14 1.35 -31.98 0.31
C PRO A 14 0.03 -31.27 0.60
N LEU A 15 -0.05 -29.99 0.21
CA LEU A 15 -1.26 -29.17 0.35
C LEU A 15 -2.43 -29.85 -0.36
N SER A 16 -3.58 -29.89 0.29
CA SER A 16 -4.83 -30.31 -0.35
C SER A 16 -5.21 -29.31 -1.44
N ASP A 17 -5.93 -29.75 -2.48
CA ASP A 17 -6.38 -28.86 -3.57
C ASP A 17 -7.24 -27.68 -3.05
N ALA A 18 -7.94 -27.87 -1.93
CA ALA A 18 -8.70 -26.83 -1.25
C ALA A 18 -7.80 -25.80 -0.55
N ASP A 19 -6.67 -26.24 0.01
CA ASP A 19 -5.70 -25.35 0.66
C ASP A 19 -4.76 -24.69 -0.35
N ARG A 20 -4.68 -25.17 -1.59
CA ARG A 20 -3.84 -24.60 -2.65
C ARG A 20 -4.21 -23.15 -2.99
N GLY A 21 -5.51 -22.83 -3.03
CA GLY A 21 -5.98 -21.45 -3.22
C GLY A 21 -5.63 -20.55 -2.03
N LEU A 22 -5.80 -21.05 -0.81
CA LEU A 22 -5.48 -20.33 0.42
C LEU A 22 -3.97 -20.12 0.60
N ALA A 23 -3.17 -21.08 0.18
CA ALA A 23 -1.71 -20.99 0.08
C ALA A 23 -1.28 -19.86 -0.86
N LEU A 24 -1.91 -19.74 -2.03
CA LEU A 24 -1.63 -18.65 -2.96
C LEU A 24 -2.04 -17.28 -2.38
N LEU A 25 -3.15 -17.21 -1.63
CA LEU A 25 -3.52 -15.99 -0.90
C LEU A 25 -2.52 -15.64 0.20
N ALA A 26 -2.03 -16.62 0.95
CA ALA A 26 -0.97 -16.44 1.94
C ALA A 26 0.30 -15.89 1.29
N CYS A 27 0.72 -16.46 0.16
CA CYS A 27 1.84 -15.97 -0.64
C CYS A 27 1.65 -14.53 -1.11
N ARG A 28 0.46 -14.19 -1.60
CA ARG A 28 0.11 -12.82 -2.00
C ARG A 28 0.25 -11.84 -0.84
N SER A 29 -0.24 -12.20 0.34
CA SER A 29 -0.12 -11.35 1.54
C SER A 29 1.34 -11.13 1.95
N ALA A 30 2.18 -12.16 1.84
CA ALA A 30 3.60 -12.09 2.11
C ALA A 30 4.32 -11.17 1.12
N ILE A 31 3.98 -11.28 -0.17
CA ILE A 31 4.54 -10.42 -1.24
C ILE A 31 4.16 -8.96 -0.98
N LEU A 32 2.88 -8.68 -0.74
CA LEU A 32 2.42 -7.31 -0.45
C LEU A 32 3.11 -6.73 0.78
N ARG A 33 3.31 -7.53 1.84
CA ARG A 33 4.00 -7.09 3.05
C ARG A 33 5.46 -6.75 2.74
N LYS A 34 6.21 -7.64 2.07
CA LYS A 34 7.60 -7.38 1.68
C LYS A 34 7.72 -6.17 0.75
N TRP A 35 6.74 -5.99 -0.15
CA TRP A 35 6.68 -4.86 -1.07
C TRP A 35 6.34 -3.53 -0.42
N SER A 36 5.57 -3.56 0.66
CA SER A 36 5.29 -2.37 1.45
C SER A 36 6.48 -1.92 2.32
N SER A 37 7.36 -2.84 2.73
CA SER A 37 8.48 -2.54 3.62
C SER A 37 9.82 -2.32 2.92
N GLY A 38 10.02 -2.85 1.70
CA GLY A 38 11.33 -2.92 1.03
C GLY A 38 11.34 -2.39 -0.40
N PHE A 39 10.93 -1.15 -0.62
CA PHE A 39 10.77 -0.57 -1.97
C PHE A 39 12.08 -0.57 -2.80
N GLU A 40 13.23 -0.33 -2.18
CA GLU A 40 14.52 -0.29 -2.88
C GLU A 40 14.98 -1.67 -3.38
N GLU A 41 14.86 -2.70 -2.53
CA GLU A 41 15.20 -4.08 -2.89
C GLU A 41 14.35 -4.57 -4.07
N ILE A 42 13.07 -4.19 -4.08
CA ILE A 42 12.15 -4.57 -5.15
C ILE A 42 12.38 -3.74 -6.40
N GLY A 43 12.74 -2.46 -6.27
CA GLY A 43 13.20 -1.66 -7.39
C GLY A 43 14.37 -2.31 -8.11
N ALA A 44 15.36 -2.82 -7.36
CA ALA A 44 16.48 -3.58 -7.90
C ALA A 44 16.05 -4.90 -8.55
N LEU A 45 15.12 -5.65 -7.93
CA LEU A 45 14.59 -6.90 -8.48
C LEU A 45 13.80 -6.68 -9.78
N VAL A 46 12.98 -5.63 -9.86
CA VAL A 46 12.24 -5.27 -11.08
C VAL A 46 13.22 -4.86 -12.17
N ASN A 47 14.25 -4.07 -11.84
CA ASN A 47 15.28 -3.70 -12.81
C ASN A 47 16.06 -4.93 -13.32
N SER A 48 16.44 -5.84 -12.43
CA SER A 48 17.06 -7.11 -12.83
C SER A 48 16.14 -7.98 -13.71
N THR A 49 14.83 -7.87 -13.52
CA THR A 49 13.83 -8.56 -14.36
C THR A 49 13.73 -7.92 -15.74
N LEU A 50 13.84 -6.59 -15.83
CA LEU A 50 13.94 -5.85 -17.09
C LEU A 50 15.24 -6.21 -17.84
N ASP A 51 16.36 -6.27 -17.13
CA ASP A 51 17.65 -6.66 -17.69
C ASP A 51 17.63 -8.10 -18.21
N ALA A 52 17.03 -9.03 -17.45
CA ALA A 52 16.87 -10.42 -17.87
C ALA A 52 15.93 -10.59 -19.07
N ALA A 53 14.85 -9.80 -19.14
CA ALA A 53 13.93 -9.83 -20.28
C ALA A 53 14.56 -9.24 -21.54
N SER A 54 15.27 -8.13 -21.41
CA SER A 54 15.99 -7.50 -22.54
C SER A 54 17.13 -8.37 -23.08
N ALA A 55 17.80 -9.14 -22.22
CA ALA A 55 18.80 -10.11 -22.63
C ALA A 55 18.21 -11.32 -23.38
N ALA A 56 16.97 -11.71 -23.07
CA ALA A 56 16.31 -12.86 -23.70
C ALA A 56 15.77 -12.56 -25.11
N ASP A 57 15.27 -11.33 -25.34
CA ASP A 57 14.58 -11.01 -26.61
C ASP A 57 15.50 -10.57 -27.76
N GLY A 58 16.78 -10.25 -27.51
CA GLY A 58 17.78 -9.96 -28.54
C GLY A 58 17.46 -8.82 -29.53
N LYS A 59 16.29 -8.20 -29.41
CA LYS A 59 15.76 -7.08 -30.18
C LYS A 59 15.39 -5.98 -29.21
N SER A 60 16.31 -5.04 -29.08
CA SER A 60 16.10 -3.76 -28.44
C SER A 60 15.09 -2.92 -29.23
N GLU A 61 13.80 -3.21 -29.13
CA GLU A 61 12.75 -2.25 -29.45
C GLU A 61 11.60 -2.38 -28.44
N ALA A 62 11.37 -1.30 -27.69
CA ALA A 62 10.44 -1.15 -26.57
C ALA A 62 10.79 -1.99 -25.33
N GLY A 63 11.69 -1.44 -24.50
CA GLY A 63 11.93 -1.93 -23.14
C GLY A 63 10.60 -2.19 -22.44
N MET A 64 10.45 -3.38 -21.87
CA MET A 64 9.25 -3.79 -21.15
C MET A 64 8.85 -2.68 -20.16
N ASP A 65 7.58 -2.26 -20.20
CA ASP A 65 7.08 -1.24 -19.29
C ASP A 65 7.36 -1.69 -17.84
N TYR A 66 7.82 -0.80 -16.97
CA TYR A 66 8.10 -1.12 -15.57
C TYR A 66 6.92 -1.84 -14.89
N ASN A 67 5.68 -1.46 -15.23
CA ASN A 67 4.46 -2.11 -14.78
C ASN A 67 4.32 -3.57 -15.23
N LYS A 68 4.76 -3.91 -16.45
CA LYS A 68 4.79 -5.28 -16.96
C LYS A 68 5.87 -6.09 -16.27
N ALA A 69 7.07 -5.51 -16.06
CA ALA A 69 8.15 -6.19 -15.35
C ALA A 69 7.79 -6.47 -13.88
N ALA A 70 7.13 -5.52 -13.22
CA ALA A 70 6.61 -5.72 -11.86
C ALA A 70 5.56 -6.84 -11.80
N ARG A 71 4.66 -6.95 -12.80
CA ARG A 71 3.71 -8.07 -12.90
C ARG A 71 4.41 -9.41 -13.07
N VAL A 72 5.38 -9.49 -13.99
CA VAL A 72 6.15 -10.72 -14.21
C VAL A 72 6.94 -11.11 -12.96
N LEU A 73 7.51 -10.15 -12.23
CA LEU A 73 8.18 -10.40 -10.95
C LEU A 73 7.19 -10.95 -9.91
N ALA A 74 6.01 -10.35 -9.80
CA ALA A 74 4.98 -10.80 -8.87
C ALA A 74 4.51 -12.23 -9.19
N GLU A 75 4.29 -12.55 -10.46
CA GLU A 75 3.92 -13.91 -10.90
C GLU A 75 5.02 -14.93 -10.59
N ARG A 76 6.28 -14.57 -10.82
CA ARG A 76 7.45 -15.39 -10.48
C ARG A 76 7.57 -15.63 -8.98
N GLN A 77 7.40 -14.59 -8.17
CA GLN A 77 7.44 -14.68 -6.71
C GLN A 77 6.27 -15.50 -6.16
N MET A 78 5.08 -15.36 -6.75
CA MET A 78 3.93 -16.20 -6.41
C MET A 78 4.19 -17.68 -6.72
N ALA A 79 4.78 -17.97 -7.88
CA ALA A 79 5.12 -19.33 -8.29
C ALA A 79 6.25 -19.96 -7.45
N ALA A 80 7.19 -19.15 -6.97
CA ALA A 80 8.22 -19.60 -6.04
C ALA A 80 7.60 -19.90 -4.66
N CYS A 81 6.83 -18.96 -4.13
CA CYS A 81 6.20 -19.10 -2.83
C CYS A 81 5.22 -20.29 -2.78
N SER A 82 4.46 -20.54 -3.84
CA SER A 82 3.51 -21.67 -3.88
C SER A 82 4.17 -23.05 -3.73
N ARG A 83 5.47 -23.16 -4.03
CA ARG A 83 6.24 -24.40 -3.86
C ARG A 83 6.79 -24.58 -2.46
N GLU A 84 6.98 -23.49 -1.72
CA GLU A 84 7.62 -23.48 -0.39
C GLU A 84 6.63 -23.27 0.75
N VAL A 85 5.40 -22.88 0.42
CA VAL A 85 4.33 -22.66 1.40
C VAL A 85 3.88 -23.99 1.98
N THR A 86 3.71 -24.00 3.30
CA THR A 86 3.31 -25.19 4.06
C THR A 86 1.93 -25.00 4.65
N ALA A 87 1.29 -26.09 5.08
CA ALA A 87 0.00 -26.01 5.78
C ALA A 87 0.05 -25.14 7.05
N ALA A 88 1.20 -25.08 7.73
CA ALA A 88 1.40 -24.21 8.89
C ALA A 88 1.33 -22.71 8.51
N ASP A 89 1.88 -22.33 7.36
CA ASP A 89 1.82 -20.95 6.87
C ASP A 89 0.39 -20.56 6.48
N VAL A 90 -0.38 -21.50 5.90
CA VAL A 90 -1.79 -21.30 5.58
C VAL A 90 -2.62 -21.06 6.85
N GLN A 91 -2.37 -21.83 7.91
CA GLN A 91 -3.03 -21.64 9.19
C GLN A 91 -2.63 -20.32 9.87
N ALA A 92 -1.35 -19.97 9.82
CA ALA A 92 -0.87 -18.68 10.34
C ALA A 92 -1.52 -17.50 9.59
N HIS A 93 -1.65 -17.61 8.27
CA HIS A 93 -2.36 -16.62 7.46
C HIS A 93 -3.82 -16.48 7.90
N LYS A 94 -4.55 -17.59 8.10
CA LYS A 94 -5.94 -17.58 8.62
C LYS A 94 -6.04 -16.97 10.02
N ALA A 95 -5.03 -17.17 10.87
CA ALA A 95 -5.03 -16.72 12.26
C ALA A 95 -4.66 -15.24 12.47
N GLY A 96 -4.27 -14.51 11.42
CA GLY A 96 -3.95 -13.08 11.53
C GLY A 96 -2.69 -12.63 10.79
N GLY A 97 -2.01 -13.53 10.08
CA GLY A 97 -0.91 -13.19 9.17
C GLY A 97 0.37 -13.98 9.43
N LEU A 98 1.27 -13.93 8.44
CA LEU A 98 2.57 -14.60 8.53
C LEU A 98 3.58 -13.78 9.36
N SER A 99 4.46 -14.49 10.07
CA SER A 99 5.60 -13.89 10.76
C SER A 99 6.66 -13.40 9.75
N GLU A 100 7.51 -12.45 10.14
CA GLU A 100 8.55 -11.92 9.24
C GLU A 100 9.55 -13.01 8.82
N ALA A 101 9.91 -13.91 9.73
CA ALA A 101 10.75 -15.07 9.42
C ALA A 101 10.11 -16.01 8.38
N ALA A 102 8.78 -16.18 8.42
CA ALA A 102 8.07 -16.97 7.42
C ALA A 102 8.02 -16.24 6.06
N VAL A 103 7.83 -14.92 6.05
CA VAL A 103 7.86 -14.09 4.84
C VAL A 103 9.25 -14.14 4.18
N GLU A 104 10.32 -14.02 4.97
CA GLU A 104 11.70 -14.14 4.46
C GLU A 104 12.04 -15.55 3.98
N ARG A 105 11.53 -16.59 4.64
CA ARG A 105 11.69 -17.95 4.14
C ARG A 105 11.03 -18.14 2.78
N LEU A 106 9.78 -17.69 2.62
CA LEU A 106 8.98 -17.88 1.41
C LEU A 106 9.41 -17.00 0.23
N LEU A 107 10.01 -15.84 0.49
CA LEU A 107 10.35 -14.84 -0.52
C LEU A 107 11.84 -14.45 -0.56
N GLY A 108 12.67 -15.03 0.30
CA GLY A 108 14.11 -14.76 0.36
C GLY A 108 14.90 -15.44 -0.75
N GLY A 109 14.30 -16.38 -1.47
CA GLY A 109 14.89 -17.02 -2.65
C GLY A 109 14.81 -16.17 -3.91
N THR A 110 15.75 -16.36 -4.85
CA THR A 110 15.66 -15.74 -6.17
C THR A 110 14.53 -16.38 -6.98
N ALA A 111 13.44 -15.64 -7.17
CA ALA A 111 12.26 -16.09 -7.94
C ALA A 111 12.51 -16.23 -9.47
N LEU A 112 13.77 -16.21 -9.91
CA LEU A 112 14.13 -16.30 -11.32
C LEU A 112 13.87 -17.72 -11.85
N GLY A 113 13.02 -17.84 -12.88
CA GLY A 113 12.78 -19.10 -13.59
C GLY A 113 11.51 -19.86 -13.20
N PHE A 114 10.73 -19.38 -12.23
CA PHE A 114 9.44 -19.98 -11.89
C PHE A 114 8.33 -19.39 -12.74
N GLN A 115 7.47 -20.25 -13.30
CA GLN A 115 6.26 -19.84 -14.00
C GLN A 115 5.06 -20.43 -13.27
N LEU A 116 4.03 -19.60 -13.07
CA LEU A 116 2.78 -20.01 -12.46
C LEU A 116 1.99 -20.83 -13.50
N THR A 117 1.45 -21.97 -13.10
CA THR A 117 0.65 -22.80 -14.01
C THR A 117 -0.76 -22.22 -14.19
N GLU A 118 -1.43 -22.52 -15.30
CA GLU A 118 -2.82 -22.08 -15.51
C GLU A 118 -3.79 -22.66 -14.46
N GLU A 119 -3.47 -23.82 -13.89
CA GLU A 119 -4.25 -24.44 -12.81
C GLU A 119 -4.12 -23.64 -11.52
N ASP A 120 -2.91 -23.18 -11.19
CA ASP A 120 -2.67 -22.31 -10.03
C ASP A 120 -3.37 -20.96 -10.18
N GLN A 121 -3.38 -20.40 -11.40
CA GLN A 121 -4.11 -19.16 -11.67
C GLN A 121 -5.61 -19.31 -11.44
N LYS A 122 -6.22 -20.40 -11.94
CA LYS A 122 -7.65 -20.68 -11.71
C LYS A 122 -7.97 -20.92 -10.24
N ALA A 123 -7.09 -21.64 -9.52
CA ALA A 123 -7.24 -21.87 -8.09
C ALA A 123 -7.15 -20.56 -7.29
N TYR A 124 -6.22 -19.68 -7.66
CA TYR A 124 -6.07 -18.36 -7.06
C TYR A 124 -7.29 -17.47 -7.34
N ASP A 125 -7.75 -17.37 -8.59
CA ASP A 125 -8.90 -16.54 -8.96
C ASP A 125 -10.17 -16.99 -8.24
N LYS A 126 -10.38 -18.31 -8.12
CA LYS A 126 -11.50 -18.87 -7.38
C LYS A 126 -11.42 -18.51 -5.89
N ALA A 127 -10.28 -18.76 -5.25
CA ALA A 127 -10.08 -18.45 -3.83
C ALA A 127 -10.20 -16.94 -3.55
N PHE A 128 -9.69 -16.10 -4.44
CA PHE A 128 -9.79 -14.64 -4.33
C PHE A 128 -11.24 -14.18 -4.45
N SER A 129 -12.03 -14.75 -5.38
CA SER A 129 -13.45 -14.43 -5.51
C SER A 129 -14.26 -14.86 -4.29
N GLU A 130 -13.93 -16.01 -3.69
CA GLU A 130 -14.58 -16.51 -2.46
C GLU A 130 -14.22 -15.65 -1.24
N GLU A 131 -12.99 -15.17 -1.13
CA GLU A 131 -12.56 -14.23 -0.07
C GLU A 131 -13.23 -12.86 -0.20
N ILE A 132 -13.50 -12.37 -1.43
CA ILE A 132 -14.25 -11.12 -1.64
C ILE A 132 -15.72 -11.25 -1.24
N VAL A 133 -16.32 -12.42 -1.44
CA VAL A 133 -17.74 -12.69 -1.16
C VAL A 133 -17.95 -13.06 0.30
N SER A 134 -16.98 -13.70 0.95
CA SER A 134 -17.00 -13.99 2.38
C SER A 134 -16.47 -12.78 3.15
N SER A 135 -17.39 -11.95 3.64
CA SER A 135 -17.13 -10.73 4.41
C SER A 135 -16.48 -10.94 5.79
N GLU A 136 -15.72 -12.02 5.96
CA GLU A 136 -14.98 -12.39 7.16
C GLU A 136 -13.48 -12.24 6.86
N ALA A 137 -13.09 -11.03 6.47
CA ALA A 137 -11.76 -10.71 5.99
C ALA A 137 -10.73 -10.73 7.14
N PRO A 138 -9.57 -11.42 7.01
CA PRO A 138 -8.45 -11.15 7.88
C PRO A 138 -7.95 -9.74 7.55
N SER A 139 -7.89 -8.92 8.60
CA SER A 139 -7.43 -7.55 8.61
C SER A 139 -5.95 -7.45 8.19
N ILE A 140 -5.66 -7.49 6.89
CA ILE A 140 -4.29 -7.37 6.37
C ILE A 140 -4.06 -6.18 5.44
N MET A 141 -5.10 -5.38 5.16
CA MET A 141 -4.88 -3.98 4.83
C MET A 141 -5.04 -3.17 6.11
N GLY A 142 -3.92 -2.77 6.71
CA GLY A 142 -3.79 -1.84 7.84
C GLY A 142 -4.33 -0.42 7.57
N VAL A 143 -5.27 -0.30 6.66
CA VAL A 143 -6.32 0.71 6.69
C VAL A 143 -7.59 -0.09 6.46
N GLN A 144 -8.31 -0.39 7.54
CA GLN A 144 -9.76 -0.47 7.40
C GLN A 144 -10.15 0.90 6.88
N VAL A 145 -10.16 1.07 5.55
CA VAL A 145 -10.96 2.11 4.94
C VAL A 145 -12.36 1.59 5.20
N HIS A 146 -12.86 1.82 6.41
CA HIS A 146 -14.27 1.96 6.64
C HIS A 146 -14.67 2.86 5.48
N ARG A 147 -15.32 2.30 4.43
CA ARG A 147 -15.62 3.05 3.21
C ARG A 147 -16.38 4.24 3.72
N VAL A 148 -15.69 5.38 3.85
CA VAL A 148 -16.27 6.58 4.44
C VAL A 148 -17.39 6.86 3.49
N PRO A 149 -18.63 6.72 3.95
CA PRO A 149 -19.73 6.71 3.02
C PRO A 149 -19.70 8.07 2.33
N LEU A 150 -19.84 8.07 1.01
CA LEU A 150 -19.40 9.16 0.13
C LEU A 150 -19.98 10.53 0.54
N TRP A 151 -21.14 10.53 1.20
CA TRP A 151 -21.78 11.69 1.83
C TRP A 151 -20.95 12.33 2.95
N LEU A 152 -20.30 11.56 3.80
CA LEU A 152 -19.48 12.05 4.90
C LEU A 152 -18.20 12.73 4.38
N GLN A 153 -17.62 12.20 3.29
CA GLN A 153 -16.50 12.83 2.61
C GLN A 153 -16.91 14.16 1.95
N ILE A 154 -18.09 14.23 1.34
CA ILE A 154 -18.66 15.48 0.79
C ILE A 154 -18.88 16.50 1.92
N LEU A 155 -19.48 16.10 3.05
CA LEU A 155 -19.70 16.99 4.20
C LEU A 155 -18.38 17.55 4.74
N TYR A 156 -17.35 16.70 4.85
CA TYR A 156 -16.03 17.13 5.29
C TYR A 156 -15.43 18.19 4.35
N MET A 157 -15.47 17.95 3.03
CA MET A 157 -14.97 18.91 2.04
C MET A 157 -15.71 20.26 2.12
N VAL A 158 -17.03 20.25 2.28
CA VAL A 158 -17.84 21.47 2.45
C VAL A 158 -17.48 22.20 3.74
N ALA A 159 -17.31 21.49 4.86
CA ALA A 159 -16.95 22.09 6.14
C ALA A 159 -15.57 22.77 6.09
N VAL A 160 -14.59 22.14 5.43
CA VAL A 160 -13.24 22.72 5.26
C VAL A 160 -13.30 23.99 4.41
N ILE A 161 -14.06 24.00 3.30
CA ILE A 161 -14.23 25.18 2.46
C ILE A 161 -14.92 26.32 3.24
N ALA A 162 -15.94 26.00 4.03
CA ALA A 162 -16.62 26.98 4.88
C ALA A 162 -15.67 27.56 5.94
N ALA A 163 -14.84 26.74 6.59
CA ALA A 163 -13.86 27.21 7.57
C ALA A 163 -12.81 28.14 6.93
N ILE A 164 -12.27 27.78 5.76
CA ILE A 164 -11.28 28.61 5.06
C ILE A 164 -11.91 29.95 4.65
N SER A 165 -13.11 29.94 4.06
CA SER A 165 -13.80 31.18 3.68
C SER A 165 -14.12 32.10 4.87
N TYR A 166 -14.45 31.52 6.03
CA TYR A 166 -14.65 32.26 7.27
C TYR A 166 -13.36 32.95 7.77
N VAL A 167 -12.22 32.25 7.73
CA VAL A 167 -10.92 32.83 8.11
C VAL A 167 -10.55 33.99 7.19
N VAL A 168 -10.76 33.85 5.88
CA VAL A 168 -10.52 34.93 4.92
C VAL A 168 -11.38 36.16 5.23
N LEU A 169 -12.67 35.96 5.54
CA LEU A 169 -13.57 37.06 5.93
C LEU A 169 -13.12 37.75 7.23
N LEU A 170 -12.61 37.01 8.21
CA LEU A 170 -12.08 37.57 9.46
C LEU A 170 -10.84 38.43 9.21
N VAL A 171 -9.91 37.96 8.38
CA VAL A 171 -8.70 38.70 8.01
C VAL A 171 -9.07 39.98 7.24
N VAL A 172 -9.99 39.91 6.29
CA VAL A 172 -10.47 41.08 5.54
C VAL A 172 -11.15 42.09 6.47
N ARG A 173 -11.94 41.65 7.45
CA ARG A 173 -12.53 42.53 8.47
C ARG A 173 -11.48 43.19 9.35
N GLN A 174 -10.43 42.48 9.76
CA GLN A 174 -9.33 43.08 10.50
C GLN A 174 -8.56 44.12 9.66
N LEU A 175 -8.29 43.84 8.39
CA LEU A 175 -7.60 44.78 7.51
C LEU A 175 -8.44 46.04 7.27
N THR A 176 -9.73 45.89 6.99
CA THR A 176 -10.64 47.04 6.81
C THR A 176 -10.82 47.88 8.07
N GLN A 177 -10.78 47.28 9.27
CA GLN A 177 -10.77 48.05 10.53
C GLN A 177 -9.47 48.83 10.71
N ARG A 178 -8.31 48.22 10.43
CA ARG A 178 -7.01 48.91 10.51
C ARG A 178 -6.89 50.06 9.52
N ASP A 179 -7.45 49.93 8.33
CA ASP A 179 -7.44 51.01 7.33
C ASP A 179 -8.36 52.16 7.73
N LYS A 180 -9.52 51.87 8.34
CA LYS A 180 -10.42 52.90 8.91
C LYS A 180 -9.75 53.66 10.05
N GLU A 181 -9.09 52.97 10.98
CA GLU A 181 -8.37 53.62 12.07
C GLU A 181 -7.19 54.48 11.58
N LYS A 182 -6.46 54.02 10.55
CA LYS A 182 -5.40 54.81 9.93
C LYS A 182 -5.95 56.07 9.23
N ALA A 183 -7.08 55.96 8.55
CA ALA A 183 -7.74 57.08 7.89
C ALA A 183 -8.19 58.14 8.91
N GLU A 184 -8.82 57.75 10.01
CA GLU A 184 -9.26 58.68 11.06
C GLU A 184 -8.08 59.37 11.77
N ARG A 185 -6.98 58.65 12.02
CA ARG A 185 -5.76 59.25 12.61
C ARG A 185 -5.12 60.25 11.66
N ALA A 186 -5.10 59.96 10.36
CA ALA A 186 -4.59 60.88 9.35
C ALA A 186 -5.44 62.15 9.23
N GLU A 187 -6.77 62.03 9.35
CA GLU A 187 -7.67 63.17 9.31
C GLU A 187 -7.57 64.05 10.57
N LYS A 188 -7.50 63.45 11.76
CA LYS A 188 -7.28 64.17 13.03
C LYS A 188 -5.94 64.93 13.03
N ALA A 189 -4.86 64.30 12.55
CA ALA A 189 -3.56 64.95 12.43
C ALA A 189 -3.54 66.11 11.41
N ARG A 190 -4.39 66.08 10.38
CA ARG A 190 -4.58 67.21 9.46
C ARG A 190 -5.32 68.38 10.13
N LYS A 191 -6.43 68.09 10.82
CA LYS A 191 -7.22 69.12 11.53
C LYS A 191 -6.42 69.85 12.61
N GLU A 192 -5.57 69.12 13.34
CA GLU A 192 -4.71 69.72 14.37
C GLU A 192 -3.61 70.62 13.78
N LYS A 193 -3.05 70.24 12.62
CA LYS A 193 -2.08 71.08 11.87
C LYS A 193 -2.73 72.33 11.27
N GLU A 194 -4.00 72.26 10.87
CA GLU A 194 -4.74 73.42 10.37
C GLU A 194 -5.15 74.38 11.49
N GLY A 195 -5.54 73.87 12.67
CA GLY A 195 -5.83 74.69 13.85
C GLY A 195 -4.58 75.44 14.36
N LYS A 196 -3.42 74.78 14.35
CA LYS A 196 -2.14 75.40 14.77
C LYS A 196 -1.57 76.43 13.79
N LYS A 197 -2.07 76.46 12.53
CA LYS A 197 -1.73 77.51 11.55
C LYS A 197 -2.65 78.73 11.61
N ARG A 198 -3.79 78.63 12.30
CA ARG A 198 -4.80 79.70 12.42
C ARG A 198 -4.74 80.44 13.77
N SER A 199 -3.94 79.96 14.71
CA SER A 199 -3.62 80.63 15.98
C SER A 199 -2.21 81.21 15.92
#